data_AF-A0A2T0QHU7-F1
#
_entry.id   AF-A0A2T0QHU7-F1
#
_cell.length_a   1.000
_cell.length_b   1.000
_cell.length_c   1.000
_cell.angle_alpha   90.00
_cell.angle_beta   90.00
_cell.angle_gamma   90.00
#
_symmetry.space_group_name_H-M   'P 1'
#
loop_
_entity.id
_entity.type
_entity.pdbx_description
1 polymer ?
#
loop_
_entity_poly.entity_id
_entity_poly.type
_entity_poly.pdbx_seq_one_letter_code
_entity_poly.pdbx_strand_id
1 'polypeptide(L)'
;MKNALRRILSESARLDVPAQTLADDADLYAAGLSSLATVHLMLAIEDEFGIEIPDRLLTRRLFSSIDSMAAAITELQQAKAAA
;
A
#
# COMPACT_ATOMS: atom_id res chain seq x y z
N MET A 1 -8.73 -7.77 -1.15
CA MET A 1 -7.40 -7.12 -1.09
C MET A 1 -7.43 -5.68 -1.64
N LYS A 2 -7.61 -5.44 -2.95
CA LYS A 2 -7.54 -4.07 -3.52
C LYS A 2 -8.54 -3.07 -2.91
N ASN A 3 -9.76 -3.51 -2.60
CA ASN A 3 -10.74 -2.67 -1.90
C ASN A 3 -10.30 -2.26 -0.48
N ALA A 4 -9.61 -3.16 0.25
CA ALA A 4 -9.05 -2.85 1.56
C ALA A 4 -7.89 -1.85 1.43
N LEU A 5 -7.01 -2.02 0.44
CA LEU A 5 -5.97 -1.03 0.12
C LEU A 5 -6.55 0.35 -0.19
N ARG A 6 -7.64 0.42 -0.97
CA ARG A 6 -8.33 1.69 -1.26
C ARG A 6 -8.91 2.32 0.00
N ARG A 7 -9.43 1.51 0.94
CA ARG A 7 -9.90 1.99 2.25
C ARG A 7 -8.74 2.57 3.05
N ILE A 8 -7.66 1.80 3.22
CA ILE A 8 -6.46 2.24 3.95
C ILE A 8 -5.89 3.50 3.32
N LEU A 9 -5.77 3.55 1.99
CA LEU A 9 -5.33 4.75 1.28
C LEU A 9 -6.21 5.96 1.61
N SER A 10 -7.53 5.79 1.64
CA SER A 10 -8.45 6.88 1.97
C SER A 10 -8.29 7.39 3.42
N GLU A 11 -7.86 6.52 4.34
CA GLU A 11 -7.70 6.82 5.76
C GLU A 11 -6.29 7.36 6.09
N SER A 12 -5.25 6.78 5.47
CA SER A 12 -3.84 7.01 5.79
C SER A 12 -3.12 7.94 4.81
N ALA A 13 -3.51 7.92 3.52
CA ALA A 13 -2.98 8.78 2.49
C ALA A 13 -3.99 9.90 2.23
N ARG A 14 -3.70 11.10 2.73
CA ARG A 14 -4.47 12.32 2.39
C ARG A 14 -4.24 12.68 0.92
N LEU A 15 -4.74 11.85 0.01
CA LEU A 15 -4.64 12.02 -1.43
C LEU A 15 -5.53 13.20 -1.87
N ASP A 16 -5.12 13.84 -2.96
CA ASP A 16 -5.87 14.95 -3.55
C ASP A 16 -7.17 14.47 -4.23
N VAL A 17 -7.22 13.17 -4.56
CA VAL A 17 -8.36 12.51 -5.20
C VAL A 17 -8.83 11.30 -4.39
N PRO A 18 -10.13 10.95 -4.47
CA PRO A 18 -10.65 9.77 -3.79
C PRO A 18 -9.91 8.51 -4.24
N ALA A 19 -9.44 7.69 -3.29
CA ALA A 19 -8.72 6.47 -3.63
C ALA A 19 -9.59 5.47 -4.44
N GLN A 20 -10.91 5.61 -4.44
CA GLN A 20 -11.83 4.78 -5.24
C GLN A 20 -11.85 5.15 -6.73
N THR A 21 -11.45 6.37 -7.10
CA THR A 21 -11.44 6.84 -8.49
C THR A 21 -10.11 6.59 -9.20
N LEU A 22 -9.06 6.24 -8.44
CA LEU A 22 -7.75 5.90 -9.00
C LEU A 22 -7.80 4.55 -9.72
N ALA A 23 -7.09 4.42 -10.85
CA ALA A 23 -6.84 3.13 -11.45
C ALA A 23 -5.91 2.29 -10.55
N ASP A 24 -5.93 0.96 -10.68
CA ASP A 24 -5.09 0.09 -9.84
C ASP A 24 -3.59 0.29 -10.09
N ASP A 25 -3.23 0.71 -11.31
CA ASP A 25 -1.88 1.01 -11.79
C ASP A 25 -1.52 2.50 -11.71
N ALA A 26 -2.42 3.35 -11.20
CA ALA A 26 -2.19 4.79 -11.10
C ALA A 26 -1.04 5.12 -10.16
N ASP A 27 -0.26 6.17 -10.50
CA ASP A 27 0.81 6.69 -9.66
C ASP A 27 0.24 7.44 -8.45
N LEU A 28 0.35 6.83 -7.27
CA LEU A 28 -0.14 7.40 -6.02
C LEU A 28 0.63 8.66 -5.62
N TYR A 29 1.90 8.79 -5.97
CA TYR A 29 2.67 10.02 -5.71
C TYR A 29 2.17 11.18 -6.56
N ALA A 30 1.79 10.91 -7.81
CA ALA A 30 1.15 11.91 -8.66
C ALA A 30 -0.26 12.28 -8.14
N ALA A 31 -0.92 11.37 -7.42
CA ALA A 31 -2.21 11.60 -6.77
C ALA A 31 -2.11 12.29 -5.38
N GLY A 32 -0.90 12.69 -4.95
CA GLY A 32 -0.68 13.43 -3.71
C GLY A 32 -0.14 12.58 -2.54
N LEU A 33 0.28 11.33 -2.76
CA LEU A 33 0.90 10.51 -1.72
C LEU A 33 2.23 11.14 -1.27
N SER A 34 2.30 11.49 0.02
CA SER A 34 3.51 12.06 0.62
C SER A 34 4.36 11.00 1.33
N SER A 35 5.65 11.29 1.51
CA SER A 35 6.58 10.39 2.22
C SER A 35 6.14 10.06 3.65
N LEU A 36 5.51 11.01 4.35
CA LEU A 36 4.96 10.79 5.69
C LEU A 36 3.73 9.88 5.65
N ALA A 37 2.85 10.07 4.67
CA ALA A 37 1.69 9.22 4.47
C ALA A 37 2.08 7.78 4.15
N THR A 38 3.18 7.54 3.43
CA THR A 38 3.69 6.18 3.18
C THR A 38 4.03 5.41 4.46
N VAL A 39 4.52 6.08 5.50
CA VAL A 39 4.81 5.42 6.79
C VAL A 39 3.51 4.98 7.47
N HIS A 40 2.50 5.84 7.50
CA HIS A 40 1.20 5.48 8.08
C HIS A 40 0.51 4.38 7.25
N LEU A 41 0.62 4.45 5.92
CA LEU A 41 0.10 3.45 5.00
C LEU A 41 0.77 2.09 5.23
N MET A 42 2.09 2.06 5.39
CA MET A 42 2.83 0.83 5.72
C MET A 42 2.30 0.19 7.00
N LEU A 43 2.22 0.95 8.10
CA LEU A 43 1.75 0.44 9.38
C LEU A 43 0.31 -0.09 9.29
N ALA A 44 -0.57 0.61 8.59
CA ALA A 44 -1.95 0.19 8.41
C ALA A 44 -2.09 -1.06 7.53
N ILE A 45 -1.21 -1.24 6.54
CA ILE A 45 -1.15 -2.46 5.73
C ILE A 45 -0.66 -3.64 6.58
N GLU A 46 0.40 -3.45 7.37
CA GLU A 46 0.93 -4.49 8.26
C GLU A 46 -0.13 -4.97 9.25
N ASP A 47 -0.87 -4.04 9.87
CA ASP A 47 -1.95 -4.33 10.81
C ASP A 47 -3.15 -5.03 10.14
N GLU A 48 -3.66 -4.50 9.03
CA GLU A 48 -4.83 -5.07 8.33
C GLU A 48 -4.57 -6.48 7.79
N PHE A 49 -3.38 -6.70 7.23
CA PHE A 49 -3.05 -7.97 6.57
C PHE A 49 -2.24 -8.92 7.45
N GLY A 50 -1.86 -8.49 8.66
CA GLY A 50 -1.06 -9.28 9.60
C GLY A 50 0.29 -9.69 9.03
N ILE A 51 0.97 -8.81 8.31
CA ILE A 51 2.29 -9.04 7.70
C ILE A 51 3.31 -8.04 8.24
N GLU A 52 4.60 -8.33 8.03
CA GLU A 52 5.69 -7.37 8.25
C GLU A 52 6.33 -7.06 6.89
N ILE A 53 6.45 -5.78 6.55
CA ILE A 53 7.08 -5.31 5.32
C ILE A 53 8.55 -4.98 5.66
N PRO A 54 9.52 -5.79 5.18
CA PRO A 54 10.92 -5.54 5.50
C PRO A 54 11.42 -4.26 4.82
N ASP A 55 12.38 -3.58 5.46
CA ASP A 55 12.97 -2.32 4.98
C ASP A 55 13.42 -2.34 3.52
N ARG A 56 13.93 -3.49 3.05
CA ARG A 56 14.35 -3.69 1.65
C ARG A 56 13.21 -3.51 0.63
N LEU A 57 11.96 -3.70 1.04
CA LEU A 57 10.77 -3.51 0.23
C LEU A 57 10.17 -2.11 0.39
N LEU A 58 10.54 -1.35 1.43
CA LEU A 58 10.09 0.03 1.70
C LEU A 58 10.69 1.02 0.71
N THR A 59 10.31 0.85 -0.55
CA THR A 59 10.79 1.63 -1.68
C THR A 59 9.63 2.42 -2.27
N ARG A 60 9.95 3.51 -2.98
CA ARG A 60 8.97 4.28 -3.75
C ARG A 60 8.15 3.40 -4.70
N ARG A 61 8.75 2.32 -5.22
CA ARG A 61 8.09 1.39 -6.15
C ARG A 61 7.00 0.55 -5.46
N LEU A 62 7.18 0.17 -4.19
CA LEU A 62 6.17 -0.57 -3.45
C LEU A 62 4.88 0.24 -3.32
N PHE A 63 5.02 1.51 -2.95
CA PHE A 63 3.90 2.43 -2.73
C PHE A 63 3.51 3.25 -3.98
N SER A 64 4.04 2.90 -5.16
CA SER A 64 3.75 3.67 -6.38
C SER A 64 2.34 3.45 -6.90
N SER A 65 1.76 2.26 -6.68
CA SER A 65 0.43 1.89 -7.19
C SER A 65 -0.25 0.87 -6.27
N ILE A 66 -1.57 0.72 -6.42
CA ILE A 66 -2.34 -0.28 -5.68
C ILE A 66 -1.91 -1.69 -6.09
N ASP A 67 -1.62 -1.91 -7.38
CA ASP A 67 -1.12 -3.19 -7.89
C ASP A 67 0.25 -3.56 -7.31
N SER A 68 1.18 -2.61 -7.21
CA SER A 68 2.49 -2.84 -6.58
C SER A 68 2.34 -3.33 -5.13
N MET A 69 1.48 -2.66 -4.35
CA MET A 69 1.23 -3.03 -2.96
C MET A 69 0.53 -4.39 -2.86
N ALA A 70 -0.50 -4.62 -3.67
CA ALA A 70 -1.25 -5.87 -3.69
C ALA A 70 -0.34 -7.08 -4.01
N ALA A 71 0.57 -6.93 -4.98
CA ALA A 71 1.53 -7.96 -5.33
C ALA A 71 2.49 -8.27 -4.18
N ALA A 72 3.08 -7.23 -3.57
CA ALA A 72 4.00 -7.38 -2.45
C ALA A 72 3.33 -8.01 -1.22
N ILE A 73 2.11 -7.59 -0.88
CA ILE A 73 1.34 -8.18 0.23
C ILE A 73 1.08 -9.66 -0.02
N THR A 74 0.70 -10.02 -1.25
CA THR A 74 0.46 -11.43 -1.61
C THR A 74 1.73 -12.26 -1.44
N GLU A 75 2.87 -11.76 -1.90
CA GLU A 75 4.17 -12.42 -1.76
C GLU A 75 4.56 -12.57 -0.27
N LEU A 76 4.38 -11.54 0.54
CA LEU A 76 4.69 -11.55 1.97
C LEU A 76 3.78 -12.52 2.75
N GLN A 77 2.48 -12.58 2.42
CA GLN A 77 1.55 -13.55 3.02
C GLN A 77 1.93 -14.99 2.67
N GLN A 78 2.35 -15.25 1.42
CA GLN A 78 2.82 -16.56 1.01
C GLN A 78 4.12 -16.95 1.71
N ALA A 79 5.08 -16.03 1.81
CA ALA A 79 6.34 -16.26 2.52
C ALA A 79 6.10 -16.56 4.01
N LYS A 80 5.16 -15.85 4.66
CA LYS A 80 4.79 -16.10 6.06
C LYS A 80 4.10 -17.45 6.26
N ALA A 81 3.27 -17.90 5.32
CA ALA A 81 2.60 -19.20 5.40
C ALA A 81 3.54 -20.39 5.18
N ALA A 82 4.68 -20.17 4.53
CA ALA A 82 5.69 -21.20 4.26
C ALA A 82 6.75 -21.32 5.38
N ALA A 83 6.72 -20.44 6.38
CA ALA A 83 7.63 -20.40 7.53
C ALA A 83 6.98 -21.02 8.77
#